data_AF-A0A2I1GHZ8-F1
#
_entry.id   AF-A0A2I1GHZ8-F1
#
_cell.length_a   1.000
_cell.length_b   1.000
_cell.length_c   1.000
_cell.angle_alpha   90.00
_cell.angle_beta   90.00
_cell.angle_gamma   90.00
#
_symmetry.space_group_name_H-M   'P 1'
#
loop_
_entity.id
_entity.type
_entity.pdbx_description
1 polymer ?
#
loop_
_entity_poly.entity_id
_entity_poly.type
_entity_poly.pdbx_seq_one_letter_code
_entity_poly.pdbx_strand_id
1 'polypeptide(L)'
;MEGLPEKKLKAYDLLSSIIFDKEVINYTTIVRVNFSDFEDYEKCANDRASLRMENAGLAYILNKVNIVYVDNPPLVGRAREINKEVREVSRKRLLTYLGTCQNTYRLSNLDTLNERIRKYANNQTPKGQKVANIHQTIANLQEQINELGLEAEEGEAELIKQLTENNKLKEELAKKSKN
;
A
#
# COMPACT_ATOMS: atom_id res chain seq x y z
N MET A 1 -34.57 3.41 5.16
CA MET A 1 -33.18 3.90 5.06
C MET A 1 -32.29 2.70 4.83
N GLU A 2 -31.74 2.54 3.63
CA GLU A 2 -30.67 1.58 3.41
C GLU A 2 -29.43 2.12 4.15
N GLY A 3 -29.03 1.47 5.24
CA GLY A 3 -27.81 1.83 5.95
C GLY A 3 -26.62 1.77 4.99
N LEU A 4 -25.64 2.67 5.17
CA LEU A 4 -24.40 2.57 4.40
C LEU A 4 -23.85 1.14 4.52
N PRO A 5 -23.48 0.49 3.39
CA PRO A 5 -22.97 -0.87 3.43
C PRO A 5 -21.81 -0.96 4.43
N GLU A 6 -21.85 -1.94 5.33
CA GLU A 6 -20.85 -2.13 6.40
C GLU A 6 -19.40 -2.08 5.89
N LYS A 7 -19.17 -2.54 4.64
CA LYS A 7 -17.90 -2.46 3.94
C LYS A 7 -17.40 -1.01 3.74
N LYS A 8 -18.28 -0.06 3.45
CA LYS A 8 -17.93 1.35 3.26
C LYS A 8 -17.52 2.01 4.58
N LEU A 9 -18.21 1.68 5.68
CA LEU A 9 -17.86 2.14 7.02
C LEU A 9 -16.48 1.61 7.44
N LYS A 10 -16.24 0.31 7.28
CA LYS A 10 -14.93 -0.31 7.55
C LYS A 10 -13.80 0.29 6.71
N ALA A 11 -14.06 0.58 5.42
CA ALA A 11 -13.08 1.23 4.56
C ALA A 11 -12.79 2.67 5.03
N TYR A 12 -13.81 3.43 5.42
CA TYR A 12 -13.63 4.77 5.98
C TYR A 12 -12.84 4.74 7.29
N ASP A 13 -13.14 3.81 8.19
CA ASP A 13 -12.42 3.67 9.47
C ASP A 13 -10.94 3.30 9.25
N LEU A 14 -10.66 2.43 8.27
CA LEU A 14 -9.29 2.08 7.89
C LEU A 14 -8.54 3.28 7.32
N LEU A 15 -9.16 4.00 6.38
CA LEU A 15 -8.56 5.18 5.76
C LEU A 15 -8.35 6.31 6.79
N SER A 16 -9.31 6.49 7.71
CA SER A 16 -9.25 7.51 8.76
C SER A 16 -8.30 7.16 9.91
N SER A 17 -7.92 5.90 10.06
CA SER A 17 -6.95 5.47 11.09
C SER A 17 -5.52 5.41 10.56
N ILE A 18 -5.33 5.15 9.27
CA ILE A 18 -4.01 4.95 8.67
C ILE A 18 -3.56 6.16 7.86
N ILE A 19 -4.45 6.71 7.05
CA ILE A 19 -4.11 7.72 6.03
C ILE A 19 -4.47 9.09 6.56
N PHE A 20 -5.74 9.36 6.83
CA PHE A 20 -6.18 10.68 7.27
C PHE A 20 -6.00 10.86 8.78
N ASP A 21 -5.61 12.06 9.20
CA ASP A 21 -5.71 12.44 10.61
C ASP A 21 -7.11 13.01 10.91
N LYS A 22 -7.39 13.26 12.20
CA LYS A 22 -8.68 13.85 12.62
C LYS A 22 -8.87 15.28 12.08
N GLU A 23 -7.82 15.94 11.60
CA GLU A 23 -7.88 17.29 11.08
C GLU A 23 -8.38 17.35 9.64
N VAL A 24 -8.35 16.24 8.88
CA VAL A 24 -8.91 16.16 7.51
C VAL A 24 -10.33 16.71 7.40
N ILE A 25 -11.11 16.56 8.48
CA ILE A 25 -12.50 17.02 8.57
C ILE A 25 -12.57 18.54 8.42
N ASN A 26 -11.59 19.28 8.96
CA ASN A 26 -11.52 20.73 8.86
C ASN A 26 -11.22 21.22 7.43
N TYR A 27 -10.71 20.33 6.58
CA TYR A 27 -10.42 20.59 5.16
C TYR A 27 -11.44 19.93 4.23
N THR A 28 -12.48 19.31 4.78
CA THR A 28 -13.53 18.65 4.02
C THR A 28 -14.73 19.58 3.86
N THR A 29 -15.22 19.71 2.62
CA THR A 29 -16.44 20.45 2.29
C THR A 29 -17.46 19.50 1.70
N ILE A 30 -18.69 19.54 2.20
CA ILE A 30 -19.82 18.84 1.60
C ILE A 30 -20.53 19.82 0.66
N VAL A 31 -20.67 19.44 -0.61
CA VAL A 31 -21.46 20.21 -1.56
C VAL A 31 -22.80 19.51 -1.73
N ARG A 32 -23.88 20.15 -1.26
CA ARG A 32 -25.24 19.65 -1.42
C ARG A 32 -25.84 20.21 -2.71
N VAL A 33 -26.03 19.32 -3.67
CA VAL A 33 -26.55 19.62 -5.02
C VAL A 33 -28.06 19.39 -5.10
N ASN A 34 -28.68 19.89 -6.17
CA ASN A 34 -30.12 19.75 -6.45
C ASN A 34 -30.99 20.29 -5.32
N PHE A 35 -30.55 21.38 -4.68
CA PHE A 35 -31.30 22.03 -3.62
C PHE A 35 -31.86 23.35 -4.15
N SER A 36 -33.04 23.31 -4.76
CA SER A 36 -33.64 24.47 -5.45
C SER A 36 -33.78 25.72 -4.56
N ASP A 37 -33.90 25.50 -3.26
CA ASP A 37 -34.04 26.54 -2.24
C ASP A 37 -32.68 27.02 -1.68
N PHE A 38 -31.58 26.81 -2.39
CA PHE A 38 -30.24 27.07 -1.86
C PHE A 38 -30.00 28.56 -1.55
N GLU A 39 -30.73 29.46 -2.20
CA GLU A 39 -30.67 30.90 -1.93
C GLU A 39 -31.39 31.27 -0.63
N ASP A 40 -32.31 30.43 -0.15
CA ASP A 40 -33.02 30.63 1.12
C ASP A 40 -32.15 30.15 2.29
N TYR A 41 -31.72 31.12 3.12
CA TYR A 41 -30.87 30.86 4.27
C TYR A 41 -31.53 29.97 5.32
N GLU A 42 -32.81 30.17 5.59
CA GLU A 42 -33.57 29.43 6.60
C GLU A 42 -33.77 27.98 6.17
N LYS A 43 -34.12 27.76 4.91
CA LYS A 43 -34.20 26.39 4.36
C LYS A 43 -32.85 25.68 4.39
N CYS A 44 -31.76 26.37 4.07
CA CYS A 44 -30.41 25.82 4.23
C CYS A 44 -30.08 25.50 5.70
N ALA A 45 -30.49 26.35 6.65
CA ALA A 45 -30.22 26.16 8.07
C ALA A 45 -31.00 24.97 8.64
N ASN A 46 -32.28 24.88 8.29
CA ASN A 46 -33.14 23.76 8.66
C ASN A 46 -32.61 22.44 8.11
N ASP A 47 -32.19 22.42 6.84
CA ASP A 47 -31.60 21.23 6.25
C ASP A 47 -30.29 20.81 6.94
N ARG A 48 -29.41 21.77 7.28
CA ARG A 48 -28.20 21.47 8.08
C ARG A 48 -28.55 20.85 9.43
N ALA A 49 -29.58 21.36 10.10
CA ALA A 49 -30.02 20.84 11.39
C ALA A 49 -30.56 19.40 11.25
N SER A 50 -31.44 19.16 10.27
CA SER A 50 -31.97 17.83 9.98
C SER A 50 -30.87 16.82 9.65
N LEU A 51 -29.90 17.19 8.81
CA LEU A 51 -28.75 16.33 8.50
C LEU A 51 -28.00 15.87 9.75
N ARG A 52 -27.80 16.78 10.70
CA ARG A 52 -27.07 16.50 11.96
C ARG A 52 -27.88 15.61 12.90
N MET A 53 -29.20 15.80 12.95
CA MET A 53 -30.10 15.00 13.79
C MET A 53 -30.31 13.58 13.24
N GLU A 54 -30.56 13.46 11.94
CA GLU A 54 -30.84 12.16 11.30
C GLU A 54 -29.61 11.24 11.25
N ASN A 55 -28.41 11.83 11.25
CA ASN A 55 -27.15 11.11 11.13
C ASN A 55 -26.30 11.23 12.40
N ALA A 56 -26.85 10.83 13.54
CA ALA A 56 -26.18 10.92 14.84
C ALA A 56 -24.77 10.30 14.85
N GLY A 57 -24.56 9.18 14.13
CA GLY A 57 -23.25 8.54 13.99
C GLY A 57 -22.20 9.38 13.23
N LEU A 58 -22.64 10.35 12.42
CA LEU A 58 -21.79 11.27 11.67
C LEU A 58 -21.82 12.70 12.25
N ALA A 59 -22.52 12.93 13.36
CA ALA A 59 -22.68 14.26 13.94
C ALA A 59 -21.33 14.96 14.22
N TYR A 60 -20.32 14.20 14.67
CA TYR A 60 -18.96 14.73 14.86
C TYR A 60 -18.34 15.31 13.58
N ILE A 61 -18.62 14.70 12.42
CA ILE A 61 -18.16 15.19 11.11
C ILE A 61 -19.05 16.36 10.68
N LEU A 62 -20.38 16.19 10.68
CA LEU A 62 -21.36 17.17 10.21
C LEU A 62 -21.38 18.49 11.01
N ASN A 63 -20.87 18.46 12.25
CA ASN A 63 -20.70 19.66 13.06
C ASN A 63 -19.46 20.47 12.70
N LYS A 64 -18.45 19.85 12.08
CA LYS A 64 -17.17 20.48 11.74
C LYS A 64 -17.03 20.83 10.26
N VAL A 65 -17.60 20.01 9.37
CA VAL A 65 -17.53 20.26 7.93
C VAL A 65 -18.39 21.43 7.51
N ASN A 66 -17.89 22.20 6.55
CA ASN A 66 -18.70 23.20 5.87
C ASN A 66 -19.63 22.52 4.86
N ILE A 67 -20.88 22.96 4.81
CA ILE A 67 -21.87 22.48 3.84
C ILE A 67 -22.27 23.64 2.92
N VAL A 68 -21.92 23.51 1.64
CA VAL A 68 -22.23 24.49 0.59
C VAL A 68 -23.43 23.98 -0.21
N TYR A 69 -24.48 24.81 -0.28
CA TYR A 69 -25.72 24.48 -0.96
C TYR A 69 -25.74 25.12 -2.34
N VAL A 70 -26.02 24.31 -3.37
CA VAL A 70 -26.10 24.75 -4.76
C VAL A 70 -27.23 24.02 -5.48
N ASP A 71 -27.72 24.64 -6.54
CA ASP A 71 -28.59 23.99 -7.52
C ASP A 71 -27.97 24.01 -8.92
N ASN A 72 -28.01 22.87 -9.61
CA ASN A 72 -27.38 22.70 -10.92
C ASN A 72 -28.38 22.11 -11.94
N PRO A 73 -29.54 22.77 -12.15
CA PRO A 73 -30.63 22.22 -12.96
C PRO A 73 -30.19 22.01 -14.42
N PRO A 74 -30.82 21.09 -15.16
CA PRO A 74 -30.41 20.77 -16.53
C PRO A 74 -30.59 21.95 -17.50
N LEU A 75 -29.66 22.14 -18.45
CA LEU A 75 -29.73 23.24 -19.43
C LEU A 75 -30.53 22.90 -20.69
N VAL A 76 -31.39 21.89 -20.62
CA VAL A 76 -32.25 21.44 -21.72
C VAL A 76 -33.71 21.74 -21.39
N GLY A 77 -34.52 21.95 -22.44
CA GLY A 77 -35.95 22.22 -22.31
C GLY A 77 -36.32 23.70 -22.15
N ARG A 78 -37.60 23.96 -21.84
CA ARG A 78 -38.19 25.31 -21.84
C ARG A 78 -37.65 26.23 -20.76
N ALA A 79 -37.15 25.69 -19.66
CA ALA A 79 -36.62 26.45 -18.53
C ALA A 79 -35.12 26.82 -18.67
N ARG A 80 -34.52 26.63 -19.86
CA ARG A 80 -33.07 26.77 -20.07
C ARG A 80 -32.51 28.11 -19.57
N GLU A 81 -33.17 29.23 -19.85
CA GLU A 81 -32.66 30.55 -19.47
C GLU A 81 -32.66 30.74 -17.95
N ILE A 82 -33.76 30.40 -17.27
CA ILE A 82 -33.84 30.40 -15.80
C ILE A 82 -32.78 29.45 -15.21
N ASN A 83 -32.60 28.27 -15.79
CA ASN A 83 -31.63 27.29 -15.31
C ASN A 83 -30.18 27.77 -15.48
N LYS A 84 -29.88 28.57 -16.51
CA LYS A 84 -28.57 29.23 -16.62
C LYS A 84 -28.35 30.21 -15.48
N GLU A 85 -29.34 31.04 -15.18
CA GLU A 85 -29.25 32.01 -14.07
C GLU A 85 -29.02 31.31 -12.73
N VAL A 86 -29.80 30.27 -12.43
CA VAL A 86 -29.62 29.43 -11.23
C VAL A 86 -28.21 28.84 -11.16
N ARG A 87 -27.70 28.28 -12.26
CA ARG A 87 -26.32 27.76 -12.32
C ARG A 87 -25.27 28.84 -12.09
N GLU A 88 -25.48 30.05 -12.61
CA GLU A 88 -24.56 31.17 -12.40
C GLU A 88 -24.53 31.61 -10.93
N VAL A 89 -25.66 31.63 -10.24
CA VAL A 89 -25.71 31.93 -8.80
C VAL A 89 -25.01 30.82 -8.00
N SER A 90 -25.28 29.55 -8.30
CA SER A 90 -24.58 28.40 -7.71
C SER A 90 -23.07 28.47 -7.92
N ARG A 91 -22.63 28.81 -9.14
CA ARG A 91 -21.21 28.97 -9.48
C ARG A 91 -20.57 30.09 -8.67
N LYS A 92 -21.20 31.26 -8.59
CA LYS A 92 -20.72 32.39 -7.79
C LYS A 92 -20.55 31.99 -6.33
N ARG A 93 -21.55 31.34 -5.74
CA ARG A 93 -21.49 30.89 -4.33
C ARG A 93 -20.33 29.93 -4.08
N LEU A 94 -20.15 28.94 -4.97
CA LEU A 94 -19.06 27.98 -4.84
C LEU A 94 -17.69 28.66 -4.99
N LEU A 95 -17.54 29.56 -5.97
CA LEU A 95 -16.29 30.31 -6.16
C LEU A 95 -15.99 31.24 -4.98
N THR A 96 -16.99 31.91 -4.41
CA THR A 96 -16.83 32.73 -3.20
C THR A 96 -16.33 31.87 -2.04
N TYR A 97 -16.94 30.70 -1.82
CA TYR A 97 -16.48 29.77 -0.79
C TYR A 97 -15.04 29.30 -1.04
N LEU A 98 -14.73 28.87 -2.26
CA LEU A 98 -13.38 28.40 -2.63
C LEU A 98 -12.33 29.50 -2.48
N GLY A 99 -12.66 30.76 -2.77
CA GLY A 99 -11.76 31.89 -2.55
C GLY A 99 -11.38 32.11 -1.08
N THR A 100 -12.26 31.72 -0.15
CA THR A 100 -12.00 31.78 1.30
C THR A 100 -11.32 30.53 1.85
N CYS A 101 -11.32 29.43 1.10
CA CYS A 101 -10.75 28.14 1.51
C CYS A 101 -9.31 28.00 1.00
N GLN A 102 -8.36 28.73 1.60
CA GLN A 102 -6.96 28.75 1.14
C GLN A 102 -6.04 27.76 1.89
N ASN A 103 -6.48 27.21 3.01
CA ASN A 103 -5.64 26.30 3.77
C ASN A 103 -5.53 24.96 3.03
N THR A 104 -4.29 24.51 2.81
CA THR A 104 -4.02 23.21 2.19
C THR A 104 -3.87 22.16 3.28
N TYR A 105 -4.64 21.09 3.19
CA TYR A 105 -4.49 19.95 4.10
C TYR A 105 -3.12 19.32 3.91
N ARG A 106 -2.34 19.26 4.99
CA ARG A 106 -1.07 18.53 5.03
C ARG A 106 -1.21 17.40 6.02
N LEU A 107 -1.09 16.18 5.51
CA LEU A 107 -1.06 14.96 6.31
C LEU A 107 0.08 15.02 7.31
N SER A 108 -0.24 15.19 8.59
CA SER A 108 0.74 15.26 9.68
C SER A 108 1.50 13.94 9.83
N ASN A 109 0.84 12.82 9.51
CA ASN A 109 1.36 11.46 9.57
C ASN A 109 2.06 11.01 8.28
N LEU A 110 2.20 11.87 7.26
CA LEU A 110 2.78 11.48 5.98
C LEU A 110 4.22 10.97 6.13
N ASP A 111 5.01 11.63 6.96
CA ASP A 111 6.39 11.23 7.23
C ASP A 111 6.42 9.88 7.94
N THR A 112 5.56 9.68 8.95
CA THR A 112 5.39 8.39 9.65
C THR A 112 4.92 7.27 8.72
N LEU A 113 4.01 7.57 7.78
CA LEU A 113 3.54 6.62 6.78
C LEU A 113 4.66 6.24 5.81
N ASN A 114 5.42 7.22 5.34
CA ASN A 114 6.59 7.01 4.51
C ASN A 114 7.65 6.16 5.23
N GLU A 115 7.89 6.40 6.51
CA GLU A 115 8.77 5.55 7.33
C GLU A 115 8.25 4.12 7.45
N ARG A 116 6.95 3.93 7.69
CA ARG A 116 6.33 2.58 7.73
C ARG A 116 6.48 1.85 6.40
N ILE A 117 6.25 2.53 5.28
CA ILE A 117 6.42 1.97 3.94
C ILE A 117 7.89 1.60 3.70
N ARG A 118 8.82 2.50 4.02
CA ARG A 118 10.27 2.23 3.93
C ARG A 118 10.68 1.05 4.80
N LYS A 119 10.21 0.96 6.04
CA LYS A 119 10.50 -0.15 6.95
C LYS A 119 9.95 -1.47 6.39
N TYR A 120 8.75 -1.47 5.81
CA TYR A 120 8.19 -2.67 5.19
C TYR A 120 8.99 -3.10 3.96
N ALA A 121 9.29 -2.16 3.06
CA ALA A 121 10.13 -2.40 1.88
C ALA A 121 11.52 -2.91 2.27
N ASN A 122 12.14 -2.27 3.25
CA ASN A 122 13.45 -2.66 3.77
C ASN A 122 13.39 -3.97 4.53
N ASN A 123 12.31 -4.34 5.24
CA ASN A 123 12.20 -5.63 5.93
C ASN A 123 11.99 -6.83 4.99
N GLN A 124 11.68 -6.61 3.71
CA GLN A 124 11.83 -7.65 2.70
C GLN A 124 13.30 -7.90 2.35
N THR A 125 14.19 -6.92 2.53
CA THR A 125 15.63 -7.08 2.28
C THR A 125 16.35 -8.01 3.26
N PRO A 126 16.16 -8.05 4.60
CA PRO A 126 16.90 -8.98 5.46
C PRO A 126 16.51 -10.45 5.23
N LYS A 127 15.29 -10.75 4.79
CA LYS A 127 14.96 -12.10 4.32
C LYS A 127 15.68 -12.41 3.01
N GLY A 128 15.65 -11.48 2.05
CA GLY A 128 16.42 -11.60 0.80
C GLY A 128 17.93 -11.71 1.02
N GLN A 129 18.49 -10.98 1.98
CA GLN A 129 19.90 -10.96 2.36
C GLN A 129 20.29 -12.27 3.05
N LYS A 130 19.45 -12.78 3.96
CA LYS A 130 19.65 -14.11 4.56
C LYS A 130 19.62 -15.20 3.49
N VAL A 131 18.68 -15.12 2.55
CA VAL A 131 18.61 -16.06 1.43
C VAL A 131 19.84 -15.93 0.53
N ALA A 132 20.31 -14.73 0.21
CA ALA A 132 21.53 -14.51 -0.57
C ALA A 132 22.77 -15.06 0.14
N ASN A 133 22.90 -14.81 1.45
CA ASN A 133 24.00 -15.35 2.25
C ASN A 133 23.98 -16.88 2.30
N ILE A 134 22.79 -17.50 2.45
CA ILE A 134 22.66 -18.96 2.42
C ILE A 134 23.07 -19.51 1.06
N HIS A 135 22.67 -18.88 -0.05
CA HIS A 135 23.09 -19.31 -1.39
C HIS A 135 24.60 -19.21 -1.58
N GLN A 136 25.25 -18.15 -1.07
CA GLN A 136 26.70 -18.01 -1.13
C GLN A 136 27.40 -19.12 -0.33
N THR A 137 26.91 -19.42 0.88
CA THR A 137 27.47 -20.50 1.71
C THR A 137 27.31 -21.86 1.03
N ILE A 138 26.15 -22.13 0.41
CA ILE A 138 25.90 -23.38 -0.32
C ILE A 138 26.88 -23.51 -1.50
N ALA A 139 27.08 -22.44 -2.28
CA ALA A 139 28.02 -22.45 -3.40
C ALA A 139 29.45 -22.75 -2.96
N ASN A 140 29.93 -22.09 -1.89
CA ASN A 140 31.26 -22.31 -1.35
C ASN A 140 31.44 -23.74 -0.81
N LEU A 141 30.43 -24.30 -0.13
CA LEU A 141 30.48 -25.68 0.37
C LEU A 141 30.49 -26.70 -0.77
N GLN A 142 29.76 -26.43 -1.86
CA GLN A 142 29.79 -27.29 -3.05
C GLN A 142 31.15 -27.29 -3.73
N GLU A 143 31.83 -26.14 -3.78
CA GLU A 143 33.19 -26.05 -4.29
C GLU A 143 34.16 -26.90 -3.45
N GLN A 144 34.10 -26.78 -2.11
CA GLN A 144 34.92 -27.61 -1.20
C GLN A 144 34.63 -29.11 -1.32
N ILE A 145 33.36 -29.50 -1.48
CA ILE A 145 33.00 -30.91 -1.68
C ILE A 145 33.59 -31.45 -3.00
N ASN A 146 33.58 -30.64 -4.05
CA ASN A 146 34.15 -31.04 -5.34
C ASN A 146 35.68 -31.20 -5.25
N GLU A 147 36.37 -30.28 -4.57
CA GLU A 147 37.83 -30.36 -4.34
C GLU A 147 38.19 -31.62 -3.54
N LEU A 148 37.51 -31.87 -2.42
CA LEU A 148 37.71 -33.08 -1.61
C LEU A 148 37.40 -34.36 -2.38
N GLY A 149 36.40 -34.32 -3.27
CA GLY A 149 36.06 -35.44 -4.15
C GLY A 149 37.21 -35.77 -5.11
N LEU A 150 37.81 -34.75 -5.74
CA LEU A 150 38.97 -34.94 -6.62
C LEU A 150 40.18 -35.48 -5.86
N GLU A 151 40.49 -34.95 -4.68
CA GLU A 151 41.59 -35.45 -3.85
C GLU A 151 41.40 -36.92 -3.45
N ALA A 152 40.16 -37.32 -3.14
CA ALA A 152 39.84 -38.71 -2.82
C ALA A 152 40.02 -39.64 -4.02
N GLU A 153 39.57 -39.23 -5.21
CA GLU A 153 39.75 -40.00 -6.45
C GLU A 153 41.24 -40.16 -6.81
N GLU A 154 42.03 -39.08 -6.68
CA GLU A 154 43.48 -39.13 -6.90
C GLU A 154 44.17 -40.07 -5.90
N GLY A 155 43.80 -39.99 -4.61
CA GLY A 155 44.32 -40.86 -3.57
C GLY A 155 43.99 -42.34 -3.81
N GLU A 156 42.78 -42.64 -4.27
CA GLU A 156 42.37 -44.00 -4.62
C GLU A 156 43.17 -44.55 -5.81
N ALA A 157 43.36 -43.73 -6.85
CA ALA A 157 44.16 -44.11 -8.02
C ALA A 157 45.63 -44.41 -7.65
N GLU A 158 46.23 -43.60 -6.78
CA GLU A 158 47.59 -43.81 -6.29
C GLU A 158 47.70 -45.12 -5.50
N LEU A 159 46.72 -45.42 -4.64
CA LEU A 159 46.69 -46.65 -3.85
C LEU A 159 46.55 -47.89 -4.73
N ILE A 160 45.67 -47.84 -5.75
CA ILE A 160 45.50 -48.92 -6.74
C ILE A 160 46.81 -49.18 -7.48
N LYS A 161 47.53 -48.12 -7.87
CA LYS A 161 48.82 -48.23 -8.55
C LYS A 161 49.86 -48.92 -7.67
N GLN A 162 49.99 -48.52 -6.40
CA GLN A 162 50.90 -49.16 -5.44
C GLN A 162 50.56 -50.63 -5.20
N LEU A 163 49.26 -50.97 -5.07
CA LEU A 163 48.81 -52.36 -4.92
C LEU A 163 49.18 -53.22 -6.13
N THR A 164 48.99 -52.68 -7.33
CA THR A 164 49.33 -53.36 -8.59
C THR A 164 50.83 -53.64 -8.68
N GLU A 165 51.65 -52.67 -8.30
CA GLU A 165 53.12 -52.76 -8.32
C GLU A 165 53.64 -53.76 -7.27
N ASN A 166 53.11 -53.71 -6.05
CA ASN A 166 53.40 -54.67 -4.99
C ASN A 166 53.04 -56.11 -5.39
N ASN A 167 51.91 -56.31 -6.07
CA ASN A 167 51.50 -57.63 -6.54
C ASN A 167 52.44 -58.18 -7.62
N LYS A 168 52.88 -57.35 -8.58
CA LYS A 168 53.90 -57.74 -9.58
C LYS A 168 55.21 -58.18 -8.93
N LEU A 169 55.70 -57.42 -7.94
CA LEU A 169 56.93 -57.76 -7.21
C LEU A 169 56.80 -59.11 -6.47
N LYS A 170 55.64 -59.37 -5.85
CA LYS A 170 55.36 -60.67 -5.21
C LYS A 170 55.39 -61.83 -6.21
N GLU A 171 54.82 -61.65 -7.39
CA GLU A 171 54.86 -62.69 -8.44
C GLU A 171 56.27 -62.96 -8.96
N GLU A 172 57.09 -61.92 -9.14
CA GLU A 172 58.50 -62.07 -9.54
C GLU A 172 59.34 -62.80 -8.49
N LEU A 173 59.14 -62.48 -7.20
CA LEU A 173 59.77 -63.19 -6.09
C LEU A 173 59.36 -64.67 -6.04
N ALA A 174 58.07 -64.96 -6.25
CA ALA A 174 57.57 -66.33 -6.28
C ALA A 174 58.18 -67.15 -7.43
N LYS A 175 58.36 -66.54 -8.61
CA LYS A 175 59.03 -67.16 -9.77
C LYS A 175 60.52 -67.42 -9.51
N LYS A 176 61.22 -66.51 -8.82
CA LYS A 176 62.63 -66.70 -8.45
C LYS A 176 62.87 -67.78 -7.40
N SER A 177 61.90 -68.09 -6.53
CA SER A 177 62.04 -69.17 -5.53
C SER A 177 61.83 -70.59 -6.08
N LYS A 178 61.42 -70.72 -7.36
CA LYS A 178 61.11 -71.99 -8.03
C LYS A 178 62.16 -72.45 -9.06
N ASN A 179 63.24 -71.69 -9.24
CA ASN A 179 64.44 -72.06 -10.01
C ASN A 179 65.60 -72.32 -9.06
#